data_AF-A0A927PWP8-F1
#
_entry.id   AF-A0A927PWP8-F1
#
_cell.length_a   1.000
_cell.length_b   1.000
_cell.length_c   1.000
_cell.angle_alpha   90.00
_cell.angle_beta   90.00
_cell.angle_gamma   90.00
#
_symmetry.space_group_name_H-M   'P 1'
#
loop_
_entity.id
_entity.type
_entity.pdbx_description
1 polymer ?
#
loop_
_entity_poly.entity_id
_entity_poly.type
_entity_poly.pdbx_seq_one_letter_code
_entity_poly.pdbx_strand_id
1 'polypeptide(L)'
;MVTVRGRTELKRFIADVPQLLQEKVLPGAARAAGKVIAEEAKARSQSQVVADAVEVKVRSDDGRVVARIGVAKGGPSKGWALSLGGWLEYGTDPHYITVDDSQRQGMSAARINLLKKRDGVLVINGKPVGKTVLHPGAQAHPFLRPALDTKEAEAVAAAQAYINARVGRRGIISQTEGDGE
;
A
#
# COMPACT_ATOMS: atom_id res chain seq x y z
N MET A 1 -20.55 53.22 -23.82
CA MET A 1 -19.60 52.25 -23.21
C MET A 1 -20.24 50.88 -23.24
N VAL A 2 -19.54 49.87 -23.76
CA VAL A 2 -20.05 48.49 -23.78
C VAL A 2 -19.80 47.87 -22.40
N THR A 3 -20.86 47.55 -21.67
CA THR A 3 -20.78 46.91 -20.35
C THR A 3 -20.68 45.39 -20.53
N VAL A 4 -19.50 44.82 -20.31
CA VAL A 4 -19.30 43.37 -20.38
C VAL A 4 -19.80 42.73 -19.08
N ARG A 5 -20.92 42.00 -19.14
CA ARG A 5 -21.43 41.20 -18.02
C ARG A 5 -20.59 39.93 -17.85
N GLY A 6 -20.31 39.50 -16.62
CA GLY A 6 -19.59 38.23 -16.35
C GLY A 6 -18.06 38.32 -16.36
N ARG A 7 -17.46 39.50 -16.55
CA ARG A 7 -16.00 39.67 -16.64
C ARG A 7 -15.28 39.31 -15.34
N THR A 8 -15.88 39.65 -14.20
CA THR A 8 -15.29 39.39 -12.88
C THR A 8 -15.35 37.91 -12.55
N GLU A 9 -16.50 37.28 -12.84
CA GLU A 9 -16.75 35.86 -12.65
C GLU A 9 -15.81 35.01 -13.51
N LEU A 10 -15.63 35.36 -14.79
CA LEU A 10 -14.69 34.66 -15.68
C LEU A 10 -13.24 34.80 -15.21
N LYS A 11 -12.81 36.01 -14.79
CA LYS A 11 -11.46 36.22 -14.25
C LYS A 11 -11.22 35.38 -13.01
N ARG A 12 -12.21 35.32 -12.10
CA ARG A 12 -12.14 34.51 -10.89
C ARG A 12 -12.06 33.02 -11.23
N PHE A 13 -12.92 32.54 -12.13
CA PHE A 13 -12.88 31.16 -12.58
C PHE A 13 -11.51 30.77 -13.14
N ILE A 14 -10.95 31.56 -14.05
CA ILE A 14 -9.63 31.28 -14.64
C ILE A 14 -8.53 31.27 -13.56
N ALA A 15 -8.61 32.16 -12.57
CA ALA A 15 -7.67 32.21 -11.46
C ALA A 15 -7.79 30.99 -10.53
N ASP A 16 -9.00 30.46 -10.34
CA ASP A 16 -9.28 29.36 -9.41
C ASP A 16 -9.01 27.97 -10.05
N VAL A 17 -8.96 27.87 -11.39
CA VAL A 17 -8.75 26.60 -12.12
C VAL A 17 -7.54 25.79 -11.64
N PRO A 18 -6.32 26.35 -11.48
CA PRO A 18 -5.17 25.59 -11.02
C PRO A 18 -5.40 24.94 -9.66
N GLN A 19 -5.99 25.69 -8.72
CA GLN A 19 -6.28 25.18 -7.38
C GLN A 19 -7.36 24.09 -7.42
N LEU A 20 -8.43 24.27 -8.20
CA LEU A 20 -9.48 23.26 -8.37
C LEU A 20 -8.94 21.96 -8.98
N LEU A 21 -8.03 22.05 -9.95
CA LEU A 21 -7.38 20.86 -10.53
C LEU A 21 -6.54 20.13 -9.47
N GLN A 22 -5.71 20.87 -8.73
CA GLN A 22 -4.79 20.30 -7.73
C GLN A 22 -5.51 19.67 -6.53
N GLU A 23 -6.56 20.31 -6.03
CA GLU A 23 -7.23 19.88 -4.81
C GLU A 23 -8.35 18.87 -5.06
N LYS A 24 -9.01 18.91 -6.23
CA LYS A 24 -10.22 18.12 -6.49
C LYS A 24 -10.02 17.07 -7.58
N VAL A 25 -9.47 17.46 -8.73
CA VAL A 25 -9.44 16.58 -9.91
C VAL A 25 -8.28 15.59 -9.84
N LEU A 26 -7.05 16.08 -9.66
CA LEU A 26 -5.85 15.26 -9.71
C LEU A 26 -5.79 14.19 -8.60
N PRO A 27 -6.18 14.46 -7.33
CA PRO A 27 -6.22 13.43 -6.29
C PRO A 27 -7.21 12.30 -6.60
N GLY A 28 -8.36 12.64 -7.18
CA GLY A 28 -9.34 11.66 -7.62
C GLY A 28 -8.84 10.81 -8.80
N ALA A 29 -8.19 11.45 -9.78
CA ALA A 29 -7.57 10.75 -10.91
C ALA A 29 -6.46 9.79 -10.46
N ALA A 30 -5.62 10.23 -9.52
CA ALA A 30 -4.58 9.41 -8.92
C ALA A 30 -5.16 8.21 -8.16
N ARG A 31 -6.28 8.39 -7.44
CA ARG A 31 -6.99 7.31 -6.77
C ARG A 31 -7.58 6.30 -7.78
N ALA A 32 -8.16 6.79 -8.88
CA ALA A 32 -8.70 5.95 -9.94
C ALA A 32 -7.62 5.09 -10.60
N ALA A 33 -6.47 5.68 -10.95
CA ALA A 33 -5.31 4.95 -11.46
C ALA A 33 -4.79 3.92 -10.44
N GLY A 34 -4.61 4.34 -9.19
CA GLY A 34 -4.13 3.46 -8.13
C GLY A 34 -5.04 2.25 -7.88
N LYS A 35 -6.37 2.40 -8.04
CA LYS A 35 -7.32 1.30 -7.88
C LYS A 35 -7.10 0.20 -8.91
N VAL A 36 -6.81 0.54 -10.16
CA VAL A 36 -6.52 -0.46 -11.21
C VAL A 36 -5.34 -1.34 -10.82
N ILE A 37 -4.24 -0.71 -10.38
CA ILE A 37 -3.03 -1.42 -9.96
C ILE A 37 -3.30 -2.22 -8.67
N ALA A 38 -4.06 -1.66 -7.73
CA ALA A 38 -4.39 -2.34 -6.48
C ALA A 38 -5.21 -3.62 -6.70
N GLU A 39 -6.21 -3.60 -7.60
CA GLU A 39 -7.00 -4.79 -7.90
C GLU A 39 -6.17 -5.89 -8.56
N GLU A 40 -5.23 -5.53 -9.46
CA GLU A 40 -4.29 -6.49 -10.02
C GLU A 40 -3.35 -7.06 -8.95
N ALA A 41 -2.84 -6.23 -8.05
CA ALA A 41 -2.00 -6.68 -6.94
C ALA A 41 -2.74 -7.65 -6.02
N LYS A 42 -4.03 -7.39 -5.73
CA LYS A 42 -4.89 -8.30 -4.97
C LYS A 42 -5.04 -9.65 -5.66
N ALA A 43 -5.32 -9.65 -6.96
CA ALA A 43 -5.48 -10.88 -7.75
C ALA A 43 -4.20 -11.72 -7.82
N ARG A 44 -3.02 -11.08 -7.78
CA ARG A 44 -1.71 -11.75 -7.79
C ARG A 44 -1.26 -12.27 -6.44
N SER A 45 -1.76 -11.70 -5.35
CA SER A 45 -1.31 -12.06 -4.01
C SER A 45 -1.65 -13.52 -3.69
N GLN A 46 -0.66 -14.29 -3.26
CA GLN A 46 -0.87 -15.67 -2.79
C GLN A 46 -1.47 -15.76 -1.38
N SER A 47 -1.58 -14.62 -0.68
CA SER A 47 -2.16 -14.54 0.65
C SER A 47 -3.41 -13.67 0.64
N GLN A 48 -4.54 -14.23 1.06
CA GLN A 48 -5.78 -13.48 1.21
C GLN A 48 -5.62 -12.34 2.24
N VAL A 49 -4.90 -12.58 3.33
CA VAL A 49 -4.63 -11.57 4.36
C VAL A 49 -3.86 -10.36 3.79
N VAL A 50 -2.96 -10.60 2.85
CA VAL A 50 -2.23 -9.53 2.16
C VAL A 50 -3.11 -8.85 1.13
N ALA A 51 -3.88 -9.62 0.35
CA ALA A 51 -4.81 -9.10 -0.65
C ALA A 51 -5.83 -8.14 -0.02
N ASP A 52 -6.49 -8.56 1.07
CA ASP A 52 -7.48 -7.75 1.78
C ASP A 52 -6.90 -6.46 2.35
N ALA A 53 -5.59 -6.45 2.62
CA ALA A 53 -4.88 -5.31 3.17
C ALA A 53 -4.25 -4.39 2.11
N VAL A 54 -4.36 -4.70 0.80
CA VAL A 54 -3.87 -3.80 -0.26
C VAL A 54 -4.72 -2.53 -0.28
N GLU A 55 -4.08 -1.38 -0.16
CA GLU A 55 -4.70 -0.06 -0.12
C GLU A 55 -4.06 0.93 -1.09
N VAL A 56 -4.82 1.96 -1.45
CA VAL A 56 -4.36 3.11 -2.23
C VAL A 56 -4.40 4.35 -1.36
N LYS A 57 -3.25 4.95 -1.11
CA LYS A 57 -3.09 6.21 -0.38
C LYS A 57 -2.66 7.31 -1.34
N VAL A 58 -3.50 8.32 -1.50
CA VAL A 58 -3.19 9.50 -2.29
C VAL A 58 -2.68 10.60 -1.37
N ARG A 59 -1.57 11.22 -1.75
CA ARG A 59 -1.04 12.42 -1.12
C ARG A 59 -0.77 13.48 -2.18
N SER A 60 -1.12 14.72 -1.86
CA SER A 60 -0.67 15.89 -2.60
C SER A 60 0.50 16.52 -1.83
N ASP A 61 1.65 16.69 -2.47
CA ASP A 61 2.84 17.31 -1.89
C ASP A 61 3.61 18.05 -2.98
N ASP A 62 4.08 19.26 -2.67
CA ASP A 62 4.96 20.05 -3.55
C ASP A 62 4.52 20.13 -5.03
N GLY A 63 3.24 20.46 -5.28
CA GLY A 63 2.69 20.56 -6.64
C GLY A 63 2.54 19.22 -7.39
N ARG A 64 2.74 18.09 -6.70
CA ARG A 64 2.59 16.74 -7.25
C ARG A 64 1.51 15.96 -6.49
N VAL A 65 0.77 15.15 -7.22
CA VAL A 65 -0.16 14.18 -6.63
C VAL A 65 0.43 12.80 -6.81
N VAL A 66 0.62 12.09 -5.70
CA VAL A 66 1.22 10.76 -5.65
C VAL A 66 0.20 9.76 -5.12
N ALA A 67 -0.10 8.73 -5.90
CA ALA A 67 -0.79 7.55 -5.43
C ALA A 67 0.24 6.51 -4.98
N ARG A 68 0.21 6.16 -3.69
CA ARG A 68 0.98 5.06 -3.12
C ARG A 68 0.07 3.84 -3.03
N ILE A 69 0.44 2.78 -3.73
CA ILE A 69 -0.18 1.46 -3.61
C ILE A 69 0.71 0.62 -2.71
N GLY A 70 0.12 -0.05 -1.73
CA GLY A 70 0.88 -0.90 -0.81
C GLY A 70 -0.02 -1.64 0.16
N VAL A 71 0.59 -2.33 1.11
CA VAL A 71 -0.13 -3.08 2.15
C VAL A 71 -0.33 -2.22 3.39
N ALA A 72 -1.54 -2.23 3.94
CA ALA A 72 -1.91 -1.43 5.08
C ALA A 72 -1.07 -1.78 6.33
N LYS A 73 -0.53 -0.73 6.97
CA LYS A 73 0.20 -0.85 8.24
C LYS A 73 -0.73 -1.08 9.44
N GLY A 74 -2.00 -0.65 9.34
CA GLY A 74 -3.03 -0.78 10.37
C GLY A 74 -4.13 -1.77 9.97
N GLY A 75 -5.10 -1.99 10.86
CA GLY A 75 -6.24 -2.89 10.64
C GLY A 75 -6.26 -4.11 11.58
N PRO A 76 -7.18 -5.07 11.37
CA PRO A 76 -7.38 -6.22 12.25
C PRO A 76 -6.11 -7.05 12.47
N SER A 77 -5.23 -7.09 11.45
CA SER A 77 -3.98 -7.84 11.44
C SER A 77 -2.81 -7.12 12.13
N LYS A 78 -2.98 -5.89 12.65
CA LYS A 78 -1.96 -5.14 13.44
C LYS A 78 -0.55 -5.12 12.80
N GLY A 79 -0.46 -4.97 11.48
CA GLY A 79 0.82 -4.94 10.76
C GLY A 79 1.37 -6.30 10.33
N TRP A 80 0.70 -7.40 10.70
CA TRP A 80 1.04 -8.74 10.21
C TRP A 80 0.93 -8.86 8.69
N ALA A 81 -0.12 -8.28 8.10
CA ALA A 81 -0.28 -8.25 6.64
C ALA A 81 0.89 -7.53 5.95
N LEU A 82 1.41 -6.45 6.56
CA LEU A 82 2.55 -5.71 6.03
C LEU A 82 3.83 -6.56 6.05
N SER A 83 4.11 -7.28 7.15
CA SER A 83 5.25 -8.20 7.22
C SER A 83 5.15 -9.31 6.19
N LEU A 84 3.99 -9.95 6.09
CA LEU A 84 3.72 -10.97 5.07
C LEU A 84 3.90 -10.43 3.66
N GLY A 85 3.36 -9.24 3.38
CA GLY A 85 3.50 -8.59 2.08
C GLY A 85 4.96 -8.32 1.71
N GLY A 86 5.79 -7.91 2.68
CA GLY A 86 7.22 -7.74 2.47
C GLY A 86 7.94 -9.05 2.12
N TRP A 87 7.63 -10.13 2.83
CA TRP A 87 8.20 -11.46 2.53
C TRP A 87 7.70 -12.03 1.21
N LEU A 88 6.43 -11.79 0.84
CA LEU A 88 5.92 -12.18 -0.47
C LEU A 88 6.65 -11.39 -1.57
N GLU A 89 6.77 -10.08 -1.44
CA GLU A 89 7.34 -9.25 -2.51
C GLU A 89 8.81 -9.57 -2.79
N TYR A 90 9.61 -9.79 -1.74
CA TYR A 90 11.06 -9.88 -1.85
C TYR A 90 11.65 -11.24 -1.48
N GLY A 91 10.86 -12.13 -0.88
CA GLY A 91 11.36 -13.39 -0.32
C GLY A 91 12.18 -13.16 0.96
N THR A 92 12.96 -14.16 1.34
CA THR A 92 13.91 -14.08 2.46
C THR A 92 15.09 -14.98 2.15
N ASP A 93 16.31 -14.46 2.26
CA ASP A 93 17.50 -15.28 2.04
C ASP A 93 17.70 -16.34 3.14
N PRO A 94 18.39 -17.45 2.84
CA PRO A 94 18.77 -18.43 3.87
C PRO A 94 19.62 -17.76 4.94
N HIS A 95 19.27 -17.96 6.21
CA HIS A 95 19.98 -17.33 7.33
C HIS A 95 19.89 -18.17 8.60
N TYR A 96 20.86 -17.97 9.50
CA TYR A 96 20.86 -18.57 10.82
C TYR A 96 20.08 -17.70 11.81
N ILE A 97 19.12 -18.29 12.51
CA ILE A 97 18.39 -17.68 13.61
C ILE A 97 19.02 -18.18 14.91
N THR A 98 19.58 -17.28 15.72
CA THR A 98 20.20 -17.62 17.01
C THR A 98 19.53 -16.85 18.13
N VAL A 99 19.39 -17.49 19.29
CA VAL A 99 18.93 -16.81 20.51
C VAL A 99 20.07 -15.96 21.07
N ASP A 100 19.77 -14.72 21.44
CA ASP A 100 20.70 -13.80 22.10
C ASP A 100 21.29 -14.46 23.37
N ASP A 101 22.62 -14.43 23.51
CA ASP A 101 23.31 -15.15 24.59
C ASP A 101 23.07 -14.53 25.98
N SER A 102 22.69 -13.25 26.08
CA SER A 102 22.26 -12.64 27.36
C SER A 102 20.97 -13.26 27.89
N GLN A 103 20.12 -13.75 26.99
CA GLN A 103 18.86 -14.42 27.33
C GLN A 103 19.07 -15.87 27.79
N ARG A 104 20.29 -16.45 27.63
CA ARG A 104 20.61 -17.82 28.06
C ARG A 104 20.88 -17.97 29.55
N GLN A 105 21.25 -16.90 30.26
CA GLN A 105 21.60 -16.95 31.70
C GLN A 105 22.58 -18.10 32.06
N GLY A 106 23.53 -18.44 31.18
CA GLY A 106 24.53 -19.51 31.40
C GLY A 106 24.00 -20.95 31.32
N MET A 107 22.73 -21.15 30.97
CA MET A 107 22.11 -22.48 30.90
C MET A 107 22.27 -23.11 29.51
N SER A 108 22.49 -24.43 29.46
CA SER A 108 22.50 -25.17 28.19
C SER A 108 21.09 -25.16 27.55
N ALA A 109 21.01 -25.23 26.21
CA ALA A 109 19.73 -25.22 25.50
C ALA A 109 18.80 -26.34 26.00
N ALA A 110 19.33 -27.55 26.23
CA ALA A 110 18.56 -28.66 26.81
C ALA A 110 18.01 -28.33 28.22
N ARG A 111 18.78 -27.63 29.06
CA ARG A 111 18.37 -27.23 30.41
C ARG A 111 17.33 -26.11 30.38
N ILE A 112 17.46 -25.12 29.50
CA ILE A 112 16.44 -24.09 29.27
C ILE A 112 15.14 -24.74 28.76
N ASN A 113 15.26 -25.67 27.80
CA ASN A 113 14.13 -26.38 27.21
C ASN A 113 13.37 -27.26 28.22
N LEU A 114 14.09 -27.84 29.17
CA LEU A 114 13.53 -28.64 30.24
C LEU A 114 12.88 -27.77 31.34
N LEU A 115 13.55 -26.69 31.75
CA LEU A 115 13.13 -25.82 32.86
C LEU A 115 12.02 -24.83 32.46
N LYS A 116 12.04 -24.31 31.23
CA LYS A 116 11.09 -23.31 30.73
C LYS A 116 10.05 -23.89 29.77
N LYS A 117 9.48 -25.06 30.10
CA LYS A 117 8.30 -25.62 29.40
C LYS A 117 7.08 -24.66 29.33
N ARG A 118 7.13 -23.49 29.98
CA ARG A 118 6.12 -22.43 29.91
C ARG A 118 6.60 -21.09 29.33
N ASP A 119 7.91 -20.85 29.19
CA ASP A 119 8.46 -19.53 28.82
C ASP A 119 9.58 -19.61 27.76
N GLY A 120 9.22 -19.55 26.48
CA GLY A 120 10.15 -19.06 25.43
C GLY A 120 11.33 -19.96 25.05
N VAL A 121 11.05 -21.21 24.70
CA VAL A 121 11.98 -22.06 23.93
C VAL A 121 11.54 -22.03 22.47
N LEU A 122 12.45 -21.83 21.52
CA LEU A 122 12.10 -21.94 20.10
C LEU A 122 11.72 -23.40 19.81
N VAL A 123 10.43 -23.64 19.62
CA VAL A 123 9.84 -24.93 19.26
C VAL A 123 9.24 -24.77 17.88
N ILE A 124 9.81 -25.45 16.88
CA ILE A 124 9.30 -25.42 15.50
C ILE A 124 8.70 -26.80 15.23
N ASN A 125 7.42 -26.83 14.84
CA ASN A 125 6.67 -28.06 14.59
C ASN A 125 6.69 -29.07 15.76
N GLY A 126 6.52 -28.57 17.00
CA GLY A 126 6.49 -29.40 18.21
C GLY A 126 7.83 -30.00 18.64
N LYS A 127 8.92 -29.71 17.91
CA LYS A 127 10.27 -30.18 18.23
C LYS A 127 11.12 -29.03 18.77
N PRO A 128 11.84 -29.21 19.88
CA PRO A 128 12.82 -28.23 20.35
C PRO A 128 13.92 -28.11 19.29
N VAL A 129 14.14 -26.90 18.78
CA VAL A 129 15.26 -26.62 17.88
C VAL A 129 16.42 -26.04 18.71
N GLY A 130 17.67 -26.37 18.34
CA GLY A 130 18.89 -26.10 19.14
C GLY A 130 19.25 -24.61 19.30
N LYS A 131 20.53 -24.30 19.62
CA LYS A 131 21.02 -22.91 19.83
C LYS A 131 20.78 -21.99 18.63
N THR A 132 20.83 -22.59 17.45
CA THR A 132 20.74 -21.92 16.16
C THR A 132 19.88 -22.77 15.22
N VAL A 133 19.05 -22.13 14.43
CA VAL A 133 18.25 -22.76 13.36
C VAL A 133 18.70 -22.20 12.03
N LEU A 134 18.94 -23.08 11.05
CA LEU A 134 19.10 -22.65 9.66
C LEU A 134 17.70 -22.49 9.06
N HIS A 135 17.29 -21.25 8.80
CA HIS A 135 16.12 -20.97 7.98
C HIS A 135 16.56 -21.09 6.51
N PRO A 136 15.95 -21.96 5.69
CA PRO A 136 16.35 -22.18 4.29
C PRO A 136 16.04 -20.99 3.37
N GLY A 137 15.41 -19.95 3.91
CA GLY A 137 14.87 -18.83 3.14
C GLY A 137 13.45 -19.09 2.68
N ALA A 138 12.90 -18.11 1.96
CA ALA A 138 11.60 -18.19 1.31
C ALA A 138 11.72 -17.55 -0.07
N GLN A 139 11.14 -18.19 -1.09
CA GLN A 139 11.12 -17.62 -2.44
C GLN A 139 10.19 -16.41 -2.50
N ALA A 140 10.56 -15.44 -3.33
CA ALA A 140 9.72 -14.27 -3.61
C ALA A 140 8.55 -14.66 -4.52
N HIS A 141 7.38 -14.12 -4.20
CA HIS A 141 6.16 -14.15 -4.99
C HIS A 141 5.67 -12.71 -5.19
N PRO A 142 6.38 -11.92 -6.03
CA PRO A 142 6.11 -10.50 -6.18
C PRO A 142 4.71 -10.25 -6.76
N PHE A 143 4.01 -9.29 -6.18
CA PHE A 143 2.62 -8.98 -6.52
C PHE A 143 2.40 -7.49 -6.73
N LEU A 144 3.13 -6.61 -6.04
CA LEU A 144 3.02 -5.15 -6.22
C LEU A 144 3.75 -4.69 -7.47
N ARG A 145 5.03 -5.04 -7.62
CA ARG A 145 5.82 -4.57 -8.77
C ARG A 145 5.28 -5.10 -10.11
N PRO A 146 4.96 -6.40 -10.24
CA PRO A 146 4.37 -6.91 -11.48
C PRO A 146 2.99 -6.31 -11.80
N ALA A 147 2.18 -5.99 -10.78
CA ALA A 147 0.90 -5.33 -10.99
C ALA A 147 1.09 -3.92 -11.59
N LEU A 148 2.05 -3.15 -11.07
CA LEU A 148 2.39 -1.85 -11.63
C LEU A 148 2.86 -1.96 -13.08
N ASP A 149 3.85 -2.82 -13.33
CA ASP A 149 4.46 -2.95 -14.66
C ASP A 149 3.44 -3.49 -15.70
N THR A 150 2.48 -4.31 -15.29
CA THR A 150 1.43 -4.84 -16.20
C THR A 150 0.31 -3.83 -16.45
N LYS A 151 -0.09 -3.05 -15.42
CA LYS A 151 -1.29 -2.22 -15.46
C LYS A 151 -1.02 -0.73 -15.68
N GLU A 152 0.21 -0.34 -15.97
CA GLU A 152 0.59 1.06 -16.17
C GLU A 152 -0.31 1.78 -17.20
N ALA A 153 -0.47 1.21 -18.40
CA ALA A 153 -1.28 1.82 -19.45
C ALA A 153 -2.77 1.94 -19.06
N GLU A 154 -3.33 0.92 -18.43
CA GLU A 154 -4.72 0.92 -17.95
C GLU A 154 -4.94 1.93 -16.81
N ALA A 155 -3.96 2.07 -15.92
CA ALA A 155 -3.99 3.05 -14.84
C ALA A 155 -3.95 4.48 -15.39
N VAL A 156 -3.10 4.76 -16.40
CA VAL A 156 -3.08 6.05 -17.10
C VAL A 156 -4.41 6.33 -17.79
N ALA A 157 -4.99 5.33 -18.47
CA ALA A 157 -6.30 5.46 -19.10
C ALA A 157 -7.41 5.75 -18.08
N ALA A 158 -7.39 5.10 -16.91
CA ALA A 158 -8.35 5.35 -15.84
C ALA A 158 -8.21 6.76 -15.24
N ALA A 159 -7.00 7.25 -15.05
CA ALA A 159 -6.77 8.64 -14.66
C ALA A 159 -7.30 9.62 -15.71
N GLN A 160 -6.99 9.38 -16.99
CA GLN A 160 -7.48 10.22 -18.08
C GLN A 160 -9.01 10.24 -18.16
N ALA A 161 -9.66 9.08 -18.02
CA ALA A 161 -11.11 8.98 -17.98
C ALA A 161 -11.70 9.78 -16.82
N TYR A 162 -11.09 9.70 -15.63
CA TYR A 162 -11.51 10.48 -14.46
C TYR A 162 -11.40 12.00 -14.69
N ILE A 163 -10.30 12.44 -15.30
CA ILE A 163 -10.07 13.85 -15.66
C ILE A 163 -11.10 14.31 -16.69
N ASN A 164 -11.28 13.56 -17.78
CA ASN A 164 -12.23 13.91 -18.85
C ASN A 164 -13.67 14.02 -18.35
N ALA A 165 -14.07 13.18 -17.40
CA ALA A 165 -15.40 13.25 -16.79
C ALA A 165 -15.64 14.52 -15.96
N ARG A 166 -14.57 15.19 -15.51
CA ARG A 166 -14.64 16.32 -14.58
C ARG A 166 -14.20 17.65 -15.17
N VAL A 167 -13.44 17.62 -16.26
CA VAL A 167 -12.99 18.81 -16.98
C VAL A 167 -13.76 18.91 -18.28
N GLY A 168 -14.75 19.81 -18.33
CA GLY A 168 -15.59 20.04 -19.50
C GLY A 168 -15.62 21.50 -19.93
N ARG A 169 -16.18 21.76 -21.12
CA ARG A 169 -16.35 23.13 -21.66
C ARG A 169 -17.15 24.06 -20.75
N ARG A 170 -17.98 23.50 -19.86
CA ARG A 170 -18.83 24.25 -18.92
C ARG A 170 -18.17 24.52 -17.56
N GLY A 171 -16.96 24.00 -17.32
CA GLY A 171 -16.22 24.17 -16.07
C GLY A 171 -15.68 22.85 -15.52
N ILE A 172 -15.12 22.94 -14.30
CA ILE A 172 -14.65 21.78 -13.52
C ILE A 172 -15.79 21.34 -12.62
N ILE A 173 -16.26 20.09 -12.78
CA ILE A 173 -17.31 19.51 -11.94
C ILE A 173 -16.68 19.06 -10.63
N SER A 174 -16.67 19.92 -9.62
CA SER A 174 -16.34 19.56 -8.25
C SER A 174 -17.60 19.14 -7.50
N GLN A 175 -18.18 17.98 -7.80
CA GLN A 175 -19.25 17.48 -6.94
C GLN A 175 -18.63 16.92 -5.65
N THR A 176 -19.01 17.58 -4.56
CA THR A 176 -18.93 17.11 -3.17
C THR A 176 -20.23 16.39 -2.79
N GLU A 177 -20.86 15.72 -3.77
CA GLU A 177 -22.12 15.00 -3.61
C GLU A 177 -21.97 13.67 -4.34
N GLY A 178 -22.01 12.54 -3.60
CA GLY A 178 -22.05 11.21 -4.20
C GLY A 178 -21.18 10.11 -3.57
N ASP A 179 -20.61 10.28 -2.36
CA ASP A 179 -20.13 9.13 -1.58
C ASP A 179 -21.33 8.50 -0.84
N GLY A 180 -22.20 7.87 -1.61
CA GLY A 180 -23.42 7.24 -1.14
C GLY A 180 -23.90 6.19 -2.13
N GLU A 181 -23.17 5.07 -2.19
CA GLU A 181 -23.66 3.68 -2.23
C GLU A 181 -22.46 2.71 -2.20
#